data_AF-A0A954BRD4-F1
#
_entry.id   AF-A0A954BRD4-F1
#
_cell.length_a   1.000
_cell.length_b   1.000
_cell.length_c   1.000
_cell.angle_alpha   90.00
_cell.angle_beta   90.00
_cell.angle_gamma   90.00
#
_symmetry.space_group_name_H-M   'P 1'
#
loop_
_entity.id
_entity.type
_entity.pdbx_description
1 polymer ?
#
loop_
_entity_poly.entity_id
_entity_poly.type
_entity_poly.pdbx_seq_one_letter_code
_entity_poly.pdbx_strand_id
1 'polypeptide(L)'
;MVLDLSRPRTVLVLALLYCALHLAIRLVLSPVYNFDEAEQILVSQGLSLGYRVRHPPLMTWLTWAVIEATGSLWFATHALKAVLLAGGFLAYFAAARRLLGATWPAALATVSTTGLFAVGWKAQVSLSHTVLLIATMSLTLWAMLRAVQRGGWGDYALFGLAFALGLISKFYFAAFGLGLIAAVLAVPEYRKAIRWERAALSLFVAVLVTAPPVAWTLDHWDAAMAAAHASMASEGFDPVTSLYGFVGALLLFTLPVSVLWVLLWPSASGLWAPLPAPLSQARRFLIV
;
A
#
# COMPACT_ATOMS: atom_id res chain seq x y z
N MET A 1 -3.88 6.77 31.85
CA MET A 1 -4.87 6.56 30.78
C MET A 1 -4.45 5.34 29.98
N VAL A 2 -5.09 4.19 30.15
CA VAL A 2 -4.75 2.97 29.39
C VAL A 2 -5.32 3.12 27.99
N LEU A 3 -4.48 3.04 26.96
CA LEU A 3 -4.90 3.09 25.56
C LEU A 3 -5.69 1.82 25.22
N ASP A 4 -7.02 1.95 25.14
CA ASP A 4 -7.90 0.84 24.75
C ASP A 4 -7.93 0.70 23.21
N LEU A 5 -7.14 -0.24 22.68
CA LEU A 5 -7.09 -0.56 21.24
C LEU A 5 -8.35 -1.29 20.74
N SER A 6 -9.28 -1.65 21.62
CA SER A 6 -10.57 -2.23 21.24
C SER A 6 -11.50 -1.18 20.60
N ARG A 7 -11.18 0.11 20.77
CA ARG A 7 -11.93 1.22 20.20
C ARG A 7 -11.30 1.67 18.87
N PRO A 8 -12.05 1.70 17.76
CA PRO A 8 -11.53 2.13 16.47
C PRO A 8 -10.93 3.54 16.52
N ARG A 9 -11.57 4.46 17.26
CA ARG A 9 -11.08 5.85 17.42
C ARG A 9 -9.67 5.92 18.00
N THR A 10 -9.34 5.05 18.96
CA THR A 10 -7.99 5.00 19.54
C THR A 10 -6.96 4.65 18.47
N VAL A 11 -7.24 3.64 17.63
CA VAL A 11 -6.32 3.22 16.56
C VAL A 11 -6.13 4.31 15.52
N LEU A 12 -7.22 4.99 15.13
CA LEU A 12 -7.17 6.15 14.22
C LEU A 12 -6.25 7.25 14.78
N VAL A 13 -6.47 7.64 16.03
CA VAL A 13 -5.68 8.68 16.70
C VAL A 13 -4.22 8.26 16.81
N LEU A 14 -3.93 7.01 17.18
CA LEU A 14 -2.56 6.52 17.27
C LEU A 14 -1.84 6.51 15.92
N ALA A 15 -2.50 6.09 14.83
CA ALA A 15 -1.90 6.12 13.50
C ALA A 15 -1.58 7.55 13.05
N LEU A 16 -2.49 8.49 13.31
CA LEU A 16 -2.28 9.90 13.00
C LEU A 16 -1.17 10.52 13.86
N LEU A 17 -1.17 10.26 15.17
CA LEU A 17 -0.13 10.72 16.09
C LEU A 17 1.24 10.14 15.72
N TYR A 18 1.31 8.85 15.35
CA TYR A 18 2.53 8.22 14.88
C TYR A 18 3.10 8.95 13.66
N CYS A 19 2.28 9.20 12.64
CA CYS A 19 2.73 9.91 11.43
C CYS A 19 3.09 11.37 11.72
N ALA A 20 2.30 12.06 12.55
CA ALA A 20 2.54 13.45 12.93
C ALA A 20 3.83 13.60 13.74
N LEU A 21 4.10 12.68 14.67
CA LEU A 21 5.33 12.68 15.46
C LEU A 21 6.56 12.44 14.57
N HIS A 22 6.51 11.48 13.65
CA HIS A 22 7.62 11.26 12.71
C HIS A 22 7.84 12.44 11.78
N LEU A 23 6.77 13.10 11.34
CA LEU A 23 6.86 14.33 10.57
C LEU A 23 7.52 15.46 11.39
N ALA A 24 7.15 15.62 12.66
CA ALA A 24 7.76 16.59 13.57
C ALA A 24 9.25 16.28 13.83
N ILE A 25 9.61 15.01 14.02
CA ILE A 25 11.01 14.58 14.16
C ILE A 25 11.80 14.90 12.88
N ARG A 26 11.24 14.59 11.71
CA ARG A 26 11.85 14.90 10.40
C ARG A 26 12.09 16.40 10.25
N LEU A 27 11.14 17.23 10.66
CA LEU A 27 11.23 18.69 10.64
C LEU A 27 12.40 19.23 11.48
N VAL A 28 12.60 18.68 12.67
CA VAL A 28 13.62 19.18 13.60
C VAL A 28 15.01 18.66 13.25
N LEU A 29 15.13 17.38 12.88
CA LEU A 29 16.43 16.70 12.80
C LEU A 29 16.98 16.56 11.38
N SER A 30 16.15 16.61 10.34
CA SER A 30 16.61 16.35 8.97
C SER A 30 15.79 17.16 7.95
N PRO A 31 16.02 18.48 7.88
CA PRO A 31 15.31 19.37 6.97
C PRO A 31 15.77 19.26 5.51
N VAL A 32 16.73 18.35 5.21
CA VAL A 32 17.33 18.19 3.88
C VAL A 32 16.57 17.13 3.08
N TYR A 33 16.34 17.42 1.80
CA TYR A 33 15.74 16.48 0.87
C TYR A 33 16.63 15.27 0.66
N ASN A 34 16.04 14.08 0.79
CA ASN A 34 16.69 12.86 0.33
C ASN A 34 16.62 12.76 -1.21
N PHE A 35 17.27 11.74 -1.76
CA PHE A 35 17.33 11.53 -3.20
C PHE A 35 15.93 11.44 -3.85
N ASP A 36 15.02 10.64 -3.29
CA ASP A 36 13.65 10.48 -3.82
C ASP A 36 12.88 11.81 -3.78
N GLU A 37 13.04 12.59 -2.70
CA GLU A 37 12.37 13.88 -2.51
C GLU A 37 12.91 14.93 -3.49
N ALA A 38 14.23 15.00 -3.67
CA ALA A 38 14.87 15.90 -4.62
C ALA A 38 14.50 15.54 -6.07
N GLU A 39 14.45 14.25 -6.39
CA GLU A 39 13.98 13.76 -7.69
C GLU A 39 12.53 14.21 -7.94
N GLN A 40 11.63 14.00 -6.98
CA GLN A 40 10.23 14.41 -7.13
C GLN A 40 10.08 15.92 -7.31
N ILE A 41 10.84 16.74 -6.59
CA ILE A 41 10.85 18.19 -6.81
C ILE A 41 11.28 18.51 -8.25
N LEU A 42 12.35 17.88 -8.74
CA LEU A 42 12.88 18.13 -10.07
C LEU A 42 11.90 17.71 -11.18
N VAL A 43 11.18 16.61 -11.03
CA VAL A 43 10.28 16.09 -12.08
C VAL A 43 8.86 16.65 -12.01
N SER A 44 8.41 17.13 -10.86
CA SER A 44 7.03 17.63 -10.64
C SER A 44 6.82 19.08 -11.11
N GLN A 45 7.42 19.46 -12.23
CA GLN A 45 7.34 20.83 -12.78
C GLN A 45 6.05 21.09 -13.57
N GLY A 46 5.35 20.03 -13.96
CA GLY A 46 4.10 20.11 -14.69
C GLY A 46 3.43 18.74 -14.77
N LEU A 47 2.18 18.69 -15.22
CA LEU A 47 1.45 17.44 -15.40
C LEU A 47 1.81 16.80 -16.75
N SER A 48 2.31 15.57 -16.72
CA SER A 48 2.62 14.75 -17.90
C SER A 48 2.13 13.32 -17.70
N LEU A 49 1.83 12.61 -18.79
CA LEU A 49 1.41 11.20 -18.73
C LEU A 49 2.55 10.27 -18.25
N GLY A 50 3.80 10.71 -18.39
CA GLY A 50 4.96 10.07 -17.79
C GLY A 50 6.16 11.01 -17.71
N TYR A 51 7.11 10.65 -16.86
CA TYR A 51 8.27 11.50 -16.51
C TYR A 51 9.57 10.72 -16.67
N ARG A 52 9.71 9.64 -15.90
CA ARG A 52 10.82 8.70 -15.97
C ARG A 52 10.27 7.33 -16.22
N VAL A 53 10.83 6.61 -17.18
CA VAL A 53 10.31 5.31 -17.58
C VAL A 53 10.40 4.25 -16.47
N ARG A 54 11.25 4.49 -15.45
CA ARG A 54 11.39 3.62 -14.27
C ARG A 54 10.19 3.66 -13.33
N HIS A 55 9.45 4.77 -13.26
CA HIS A 55 8.42 4.99 -12.25
C HIS A 55 7.12 5.51 -12.88
N PRO A 56 5.99 4.86 -12.56
CA PRO A 56 4.68 5.40 -12.90
C PRO A 56 4.41 6.79 -12.30
N PRO A 57 3.50 7.59 -12.88
CA PRO A 57 3.46 9.02 -12.65
C PRO A 57 2.71 9.47 -11.39
N LEU A 58 2.00 8.59 -10.66
CA LEU A 58 1.08 9.01 -9.60
C LEU A 58 1.75 9.79 -8.48
N MET A 59 2.95 9.38 -8.06
CA MET A 59 3.68 10.13 -7.01
C MET A 59 3.98 11.56 -7.48
N THR A 60 4.40 11.71 -8.73
CA THR A 60 4.74 13.00 -9.33
C THR A 60 3.50 13.86 -9.54
N TRP A 61 2.36 13.28 -9.94
CA TRP A 61 1.08 13.99 -10.02
C TRP A 61 0.64 14.52 -8.67
N LEU A 62 0.75 13.70 -7.61
CA LEU A 62 0.39 14.11 -6.26
C LEU A 62 1.35 15.18 -5.73
N THR A 63 2.65 15.05 -5.96
CA THR A 63 3.63 16.08 -5.59
C THR A 63 3.34 17.39 -6.33
N TRP A 64 3.16 17.36 -7.65
CA TRP A 64 2.78 18.53 -8.45
C TRP A 64 1.51 19.20 -7.92
N ALA A 65 0.45 18.43 -7.65
CA ALA A 65 -0.81 18.97 -7.14
C ALA A 65 -0.65 19.66 -5.78
N VAL A 66 0.20 19.13 -4.89
CA VAL A 66 0.48 19.77 -3.60
C VAL A 66 1.33 21.03 -3.77
N ILE A 67 2.30 21.04 -4.69
CA ILE A 67 3.09 22.24 -5.02
C ILE A 67 2.15 23.32 -5.54
N GLU A 68 1.27 23.00 -6.49
CA GLU A 68 0.34 23.96 -7.08
C GLU A 68 -0.64 24.52 -6.05
N ALA A 69 -1.17 23.66 -5.16
CA ALA A 69 -2.14 24.07 -4.16
C ALA A 69 -1.54 24.88 -2.99
N THR A 70 -0.26 24.69 -2.67
CA THR A 70 0.35 25.25 -1.44
C THR A 70 1.55 26.17 -1.68
N GLY A 71 2.14 26.15 -2.88
CA GLY A 71 3.43 26.77 -3.19
C GLY A 71 4.63 26.15 -2.46
N SER A 72 4.45 25.06 -1.73
CA SER A 72 5.45 24.54 -0.81
C SER A 72 6.02 23.18 -1.24
N LEU A 73 7.31 23.19 -1.59
CA LEU A 73 8.09 21.99 -1.86
C LEU A 73 8.19 21.06 -0.64
N TRP A 74 8.16 21.65 0.56
CA TRP A 74 8.22 20.91 1.81
C TRP A 74 6.94 20.11 2.05
N PHE A 75 5.76 20.73 1.88
CA PHE A 75 4.48 20.01 2.01
C PHE A 75 4.37 18.90 0.96
N ALA A 76 4.85 19.17 -0.26
CA ALA A 76 4.78 18.24 -1.38
C ALA A 76 5.68 17.01 -1.24
N THR A 77 6.74 17.07 -0.43
CA THR A 77 7.69 15.96 -0.24
C THR A 77 7.50 15.23 1.09
N HIS A 78 7.32 15.94 2.20
CA HIS A 78 7.27 15.32 3.52
C HIS A 78 5.84 15.12 4.03
N ALA A 79 5.00 16.17 3.99
CA ALA A 79 3.64 16.09 4.51
C ALA A 79 2.77 15.17 3.65
N LEU A 80 2.90 15.23 2.32
CA LEU A 80 2.23 14.31 1.41
C LEU A 80 2.56 12.84 1.77
N LYS A 81 3.84 12.52 1.99
CA LYS A 81 4.26 11.18 2.41
C LYS A 81 3.62 10.75 3.73
N ALA A 82 3.58 11.64 4.72
CA ALA A 82 2.95 11.37 6.01
C ALA A 82 1.44 11.13 5.88
N VAL A 83 0.76 11.91 5.03
CA VAL A 83 -0.68 11.75 4.74
C VAL A 83 -0.94 10.43 4.02
N LEU A 84 -0.12 10.06 3.03
CA LEU A 84 -0.22 8.79 2.32
C LEU A 84 -0.02 7.61 3.27
N LEU A 85 1.00 7.68 4.14
CA LEU A 85 1.26 6.62 5.12
C LEU A 85 0.11 6.48 6.12
N ALA A 86 -0.39 7.60 6.65
CA ALA A 86 -1.56 7.59 7.52
C ALA A 86 -2.77 6.97 6.82
N GLY A 87 -3.09 7.42 5.60
CA GLY A 87 -4.15 6.85 4.77
C GLY A 87 -3.99 5.34 4.54
N GLY A 88 -2.75 4.89 4.31
CA GLY A 88 -2.39 3.49 4.22
C GLY A 88 -2.71 2.71 5.49
N PHE A 89 -2.30 3.19 6.66
CA PHE A 89 -2.64 2.56 7.94
C PHE A 89 -4.15 2.52 8.19
N LEU A 90 -4.87 3.59 7.87
CA LEU A 90 -6.32 3.64 8.03
C LEU A 90 -7.03 2.63 7.11
N ALA A 91 -6.61 2.54 5.85
CA ALA A 91 -7.14 1.58 4.90
C ALA A 91 -6.82 0.14 5.32
N TYR A 92 -5.58 -0.12 5.75
CA TYR A 92 -5.17 -1.44 6.23
C TYR A 92 -5.95 -1.87 7.48
N PHE A 93 -6.13 -0.97 8.45
CA PHE A 93 -6.95 -1.22 9.62
C PHE A 93 -8.41 -1.52 9.24
N ALA A 94 -8.97 -0.76 8.30
CA ALA A 94 -10.32 -1.00 7.80
C ALA A 94 -10.45 -2.34 7.06
N ALA A 95 -9.44 -2.75 6.31
CA ALA A 95 -9.36 -4.09 5.70
C ALA A 95 -9.28 -5.18 6.76
N ALA A 96 -8.37 -5.03 7.74
CA ALA A 96 -8.17 -5.99 8.81
C ALA A 96 -9.43 -6.18 9.66
N ARG A 97 -10.18 -5.11 9.95
CA ARG A 97 -11.48 -5.19 10.63
C ARG A 97 -12.51 -6.00 9.84
N ARG A 98 -12.53 -5.86 8.51
CA ARG A 98 -13.42 -6.62 7.62
C ARG A 98 -13.07 -8.10 7.54
N LEU A 99 -11.79 -8.44 7.71
CA LEU A 99 -11.29 -9.80 7.62
C LEU A 99 -11.35 -10.54 8.97
N LEU A 100 -11.01 -9.85 10.06
CA LEU A 100 -10.87 -10.44 11.40
C LEU A 100 -12.13 -10.29 12.27
N GLY A 101 -13.10 -9.48 11.86
CA GLY A 101 -14.38 -9.29 12.55
C GLY A 101 -14.31 -8.55 13.89
N ALA A 102 -13.12 -8.26 14.41
CA ALA A 102 -12.92 -7.60 15.70
C ALA A 102 -11.89 -6.46 15.62
N THR A 103 -12.09 -5.42 16.43
CA THR A 103 -11.23 -4.23 16.44
C THR A 103 -9.84 -4.54 16.98
N TRP A 104 -9.75 -5.29 18.08
CA TRP A 104 -8.48 -5.59 18.74
C TRP A 104 -7.49 -6.34 17.83
N PRO A 105 -7.86 -7.47 17.19
CA PRO A 105 -6.98 -8.16 16.25
C PRO A 105 -6.59 -7.29 15.05
N ALA A 106 -7.52 -6.48 14.54
CA ALA A 106 -7.24 -5.55 13.45
C ALA A 106 -6.26 -4.45 13.85
N ALA A 107 -6.36 -3.95 15.09
CA ALA A 107 -5.44 -2.97 15.66
C ALA A 107 -4.04 -3.58 15.76
N LEU A 108 -3.92 -4.79 16.32
CA LEU A 108 -2.66 -5.53 16.41
C LEU A 108 -2.03 -5.78 15.04
N ALA A 109 -2.83 -6.21 14.06
CA ALA A 109 -2.35 -6.42 12.69
C ALA A 109 -1.80 -5.12 12.09
N THR A 110 -2.47 -4.00 12.32
CA THR A 110 -2.06 -2.68 11.80
C THR A 110 -0.79 -2.21 12.49
N VAL A 111 -0.73 -2.25 13.82
CA VAL A 111 0.47 -1.87 14.59
C VAL A 111 1.66 -2.78 14.25
N SER A 112 1.43 -4.08 14.02
CA SER A 112 2.50 -5.01 13.62
C SER A 112 3.22 -4.57 12.34
N THR A 113 2.55 -3.85 11.43
CA THR A 113 3.20 -3.35 10.22
C THR A 113 4.31 -2.36 10.54
N THR A 114 4.26 -1.61 11.64
CA THR A 114 5.36 -0.70 12.04
C THR A 114 6.59 -1.45 12.53
N GLY A 115 6.48 -2.76 12.83
CA GLY A 115 7.66 -3.60 13.07
C GLY A 115 8.40 -3.97 11.79
N LEU A 116 7.78 -3.83 10.61
CA LEU A 116 8.47 -4.05 9.34
C LEU A 116 9.46 -2.91 9.12
N PHE A 117 10.73 -3.23 8.86
CA PHE A 117 11.78 -2.22 8.69
C PHE A 117 11.44 -1.17 7.63
N ALA A 118 10.81 -1.59 6.53
CA ALA A 118 10.40 -0.68 5.46
C ALA A 118 9.33 0.33 5.88
N VAL A 119 8.45 -0.03 6.81
CA VAL A 119 7.31 0.78 7.26
C VAL A 119 7.65 1.57 8.52
N GLY A 120 8.22 0.91 9.52
CA GLY A 120 8.57 1.50 10.81
C GLY A 120 9.70 2.52 10.74
N TRP A 121 10.66 2.29 9.84
CA TRP A 121 11.87 3.10 9.73
C TRP A 121 12.05 3.75 8.36
N LYS A 122 12.23 2.95 7.29
CA LYS A 122 12.62 3.50 5.99
C LYS A 122 11.55 4.42 5.38
N ALA A 123 10.27 4.14 5.57
CA ALA A 123 9.17 5.02 5.13
C ALA A 123 9.24 6.41 5.75
N GLN A 124 9.78 6.52 6.97
CA GLN A 124 9.93 7.81 7.67
C GLN A 124 11.10 8.60 7.08
N VAL A 125 12.21 7.92 6.81
CA VAL A 125 13.46 8.54 6.34
C VAL A 125 13.47 8.81 4.83
N SER A 126 12.95 7.89 4.02
CA SER A 126 13.00 7.90 2.54
C SER A 126 11.75 7.27 1.91
N LEU A 127 11.85 6.70 0.70
CA LEU A 127 10.88 5.77 0.10
C LEU A 127 9.56 6.38 -0.37
N SER A 128 9.56 7.60 -0.92
CA SER A 128 8.35 8.29 -1.40
C SER A 128 7.43 7.40 -2.25
N HIS A 129 7.97 6.76 -3.30
CA HIS A 129 7.20 5.86 -4.17
C HIS A 129 6.72 4.58 -3.47
N THR A 130 7.49 4.05 -2.53
CA THR A 130 7.10 2.82 -1.82
C THR A 130 6.05 3.11 -0.76
N VAL A 131 6.05 4.29 -0.12
CA VAL A 131 4.97 4.72 0.78
C VAL A 131 3.66 4.83 0.01
N LEU A 132 3.68 5.43 -1.18
CA LEU A 132 2.50 5.47 -2.06
C LEU A 132 2.03 4.06 -2.42
N LEU A 133 2.95 3.15 -2.77
CA LEU A 133 2.62 1.75 -3.04
C LEU A 133 1.96 1.05 -1.83
N ILE A 134 2.49 1.22 -0.62
CA ILE A 134 1.92 0.63 0.60
C ILE A 134 0.49 1.17 0.83
N ALA A 135 0.29 2.47 0.62
CA ALA A 135 -1.01 3.11 0.76
C ALA A 135 -2.03 2.56 -0.27
N THR A 136 -1.64 2.45 -1.54
CA THR A 136 -2.52 1.94 -2.61
C THR A 136 -2.78 0.43 -2.46
N MET A 137 -1.81 -0.37 -2.00
CA MET A 137 -2.02 -1.78 -1.65
C MET A 137 -3.06 -1.93 -0.53
N SER A 138 -2.94 -1.14 0.53
CA SER A 138 -3.86 -1.15 1.67
C SER A 138 -5.27 -0.71 1.27
N LEU A 139 -5.36 0.35 0.46
CA LEU A 139 -6.62 0.84 -0.11
C LEU A 139 -7.27 -0.22 -1.02
N THR A 140 -6.49 -0.88 -1.87
CA THR A 140 -6.97 -1.92 -2.79
C THR A 140 -7.49 -3.13 -2.03
N LEU A 141 -6.78 -3.59 -1.00
CA LEU A 141 -7.24 -4.68 -0.15
C LEU A 141 -8.58 -4.35 0.53
N TRP A 142 -8.69 -3.15 1.11
CA TRP A 142 -9.94 -2.70 1.72
C TRP A 142 -11.08 -2.59 0.72
N ALA A 143 -10.82 -2.00 -0.45
CA ALA A 143 -11.80 -1.80 -1.51
C ALA A 143 -12.28 -3.14 -2.10
N MET A 144 -11.37 -4.11 -2.29
CA MET A 144 -11.72 -5.47 -2.73
C MET A 144 -12.63 -6.15 -1.71
N LEU A 145 -12.26 -6.13 -0.42
CA LEU A 145 -13.08 -6.71 0.64
C LEU A 145 -14.45 -6.03 0.71
N ARG A 146 -14.53 -4.70 0.55
CA ARG A 146 -15.80 -3.97 0.43
C ARG A 146 -16.63 -4.44 -0.76
N ALA A 147 -16.02 -4.56 -1.94
CA ALA A 147 -16.71 -4.97 -3.17
C ALA A 147 -17.33 -6.36 -3.02
N VAL A 148 -16.57 -7.34 -2.49
CA VAL A 148 -17.05 -8.72 -2.33
C VAL A 148 -18.05 -8.85 -1.17
N GLN A 149 -17.91 -8.08 -0.08
CA GLN A 149 -18.79 -8.19 1.09
C GLN A 149 -20.10 -7.38 0.97
N ARG A 150 -20.05 -6.17 0.40
CA ARG A 150 -21.23 -5.29 0.24
C ARG A 150 -21.88 -5.42 -1.13
N GLY A 151 -21.08 -5.69 -2.16
CA GLY A 151 -21.55 -5.89 -3.52
C GLY A 151 -22.01 -4.64 -4.26
N GLY A 152 -21.91 -3.43 -3.71
CA GLY A 152 -22.45 -2.21 -4.32
C GLY A 152 -21.68 -1.73 -5.56
N TRP A 153 -22.33 -1.04 -6.50
CA TRP A 153 -21.67 -0.44 -7.68
C TRP A 153 -20.53 0.50 -7.29
N GLY A 154 -20.74 1.35 -6.28
CA GLY A 154 -19.70 2.23 -5.75
C GLY A 154 -18.52 1.49 -5.11
N ASP A 155 -18.73 0.29 -4.55
CA ASP A 155 -17.64 -0.52 -4.00
C ASP A 155 -16.77 -1.12 -5.12
N TYR A 156 -17.40 -1.57 -6.21
CA TYR A 156 -16.67 -2.05 -7.40
C TYR A 156 -15.94 -0.91 -8.13
N ALA A 157 -16.56 0.27 -8.27
CA ALA A 157 -15.88 1.45 -8.83
C ALA A 157 -14.66 1.85 -7.99
N LEU A 158 -14.82 1.88 -6.66
CA LEU A 158 -13.72 2.16 -5.72
C LEU A 158 -12.60 1.12 -5.82
N PHE A 159 -12.93 -0.16 -5.96
CA PHE A 159 -11.91 -1.20 -6.17
C PHE A 159 -11.14 -1.00 -7.47
N GLY A 160 -11.84 -0.73 -8.58
CA GLY A 160 -11.20 -0.43 -9.87
C GLY A 160 -10.28 0.78 -9.80
N LEU A 161 -10.73 1.86 -9.14
CA LEU A 161 -9.92 3.05 -8.92
C LEU A 161 -8.69 2.78 -8.05
N ALA A 162 -8.87 2.10 -6.92
CA ALA A 162 -7.76 1.75 -6.02
C ALA A 162 -6.71 0.87 -6.73
N PHE A 163 -7.17 -0.10 -7.52
CA PHE A 163 -6.31 -0.97 -8.32
C PHE A 163 -5.54 -0.19 -9.38
N ALA A 164 -6.21 0.74 -10.08
CA ALA A 164 -5.54 1.62 -11.03
C ALA A 164 -4.48 2.49 -10.37
N LEU A 165 -4.81 3.17 -9.27
CA LEU A 165 -3.87 3.98 -8.52
C LEU A 165 -2.66 3.16 -8.06
N GLY A 166 -2.87 1.90 -7.69
CA GLY A 166 -1.80 0.95 -7.43
C GLY A 166 -0.88 0.74 -8.64
N LEU A 167 -1.45 0.41 -9.80
CA LEU A 167 -0.68 0.21 -11.04
C LEU A 167 0.11 1.47 -11.44
N ILE A 168 -0.50 2.66 -11.35
CA ILE A 168 0.17 3.92 -11.67
C ILE A 168 1.00 4.48 -10.51
N SER A 169 1.14 3.76 -9.40
CA SER A 169 2.10 4.07 -8.34
C SER A 169 3.44 3.34 -8.53
N LYS A 170 3.39 2.05 -8.90
CA LYS A 170 4.58 1.21 -9.10
C LYS A 170 4.21 -0.03 -9.91
N PHE A 171 4.99 -0.36 -10.94
CA PHE A 171 4.69 -1.50 -11.83
C PHE A 171 4.57 -2.83 -11.09
N TYR A 172 5.40 -3.07 -10.06
CA TYR A 172 5.32 -4.30 -9.25
C TYR A 172 4.03 -4.43 -8.42
N PHE A 173 3.19 -3.40 -8.33
CA PHE A 173 1.84 -3.53 -7.78
C PHE A 173 1.04 -4.62 -8.50
N ALA A 174 1.25 -4.82 -9.81
CA ALA A 174 0.54 -5.83 -10.59
C ALA A 174 0.65 -7.24 -9.96
N ALA A 175 1.83 -7.61 -9.43
CA ALA A 175 2.00 -8.90 -8.75
C ALA A 175 1.10 -9.03 -7.52
N PHE A 176 1.02 -7.98 -6.68
CA PHE A 176 0.11 -7.94 -5.55
C PHE A 176 -1.36 -7.96 -6.00
N GLY A 177 -1.73 -7.13 -6.97
CA GLY A 177 -3.11 -7.02 -7.45
C GLY A 177 -3.63 -8.32 -8.06
N LEU A 178 -2.84 -8.98 -8.90
CA LEU A 178 -3.17 -10.28 -9.48
C LEU A 178 -3.22 -11.37 -8.41
N GLY A 179 -2.29 -11.36 -7.45
CA GLY A 179 -2.32 -12.27 -6.30
C GLY A 179 -3.58 -12.10 -5.46
N LEU A 180 -4.05 -10.85 -5.26
CA LEU A 180 -5.28 -10.56 -4.54
C LEU A 180 -6.52 -11.07 -5.28
N ILE A 181 -6.58 -10.89 -6.61
CA ILE A 181 -7.65 -11.45 -7.44
C ILE A 181 -7.63 -12.97 -7.37
N ALA A 182 -6.46 -13.60 -7.51
CA ALA A 182 -6.31 -15.04 -7.39
C ALA A 182 -6.77 -15.57 -6.02
N ALA A 183 -6.44 -14.88 -4.93
CA ALA A 183 -6.90 -15.23 -3.58
C ALA A 183 -8.43 -15.18 -3.45
N VAL A 184 -9.08 -14.15 -4.01
CA VAL A 184 -10.54 -14.02 -4.01
C VAL A 184 -11.20 -15.15 -4.82
N LEU A 185 -10.61 -15.54 -5.96
CA LEU A 185 -11.11 -16.63 -6.79
C LEU A 185 -10.85 -18.02 -6.20
N ALA A 186 -9.77 -18.18 -5.41
CA ALA A 186 -9.41 -19.44 -4.78
C ALA A 186 -10.35 -19.80 -3.61
N VAL A 187 -10.87 -18.79 -2.90
CA VAL A 187 -11.78 -19.00 -1.75
C VAL A 187 -13.24 -19.09 -2.25
N PRO A 188 -13.93 -20.25 -2.14
CA PRO A 188 -15.27 -20.44 -2.68
C PRO A 188 -16.29 -19.42 -2.20
N GLU A 189 -16.19 -19.02 -0.94
CA GLU A 189 -17.03 -18.03 -0.27
C GLU A 189 -16.95 -16.66 -0.97
N TYR A 190 -15.73 -16.18 -1.21
CA TYR A 190 -15.51 -14.90 -1.87
C TYR A 190 -15.84 -14.96 -3.36
N ARG A 191 -15.44 -16.04 -4.05
CA ARG A 191 -15.76 -16.26 -5.46
C ARG A 191 -17.27 -16.23 -5.73
N LYS A 192 -18.08 -16.89 -4.87
CA LYS A 192 -19.55 -16.92 -5.01
C LYS A 192 -20.21 -15.56 -4.72
N ALA A 193 -19.53 -14.69 -3.98
CA ALA A 193 -20.04 -13.36 -3.65
C ALA A 193 -19.75 -12.31 -4.74
N ILE A 194 -18.93 -12.64 -5.75
CA ILE A 194 -18.64 -11.73 -6.87
C ILE A 194 -19.90 -11.47 -7.70
N ARG A 195 -20.23 -10.19 -7.87
CA ARG A 195 -21.20 -9.68 -8.84
C ARG A 195 -20.48 -9.37 -10.15
N TRP A 196 -20.41 -10.33 -11.06
CA TRP A 196 -19.61 -10.24 -12.29
C TRP A 196 -20.01 -9.05 -13.17
N GLU A 197 -21.29 -8.70 -13.21
CA GLU A 197 -21.81 -7.53 -13.92
C GLU A 197 -21.24 -6.21 -13.36
N ARG A 198 -20.93 -6.16 -12.06
CA ARG A 198 -20.32 -5.01 -11.39
C ARG A 198 -18.80 -5.09 -11.39
N ALA A 199 -18.22 -6.29 -11.43
CA ALA A 199 -16.79 -6.50 -11.61
C ALA A 199 -16.29 -5.94 -12.95
N ALA A 200 -17.14 -5.96 -13.98
CA ALA A 200 -16.87 -5.28 -15.24
C ALA A 200 -16.64 -3.76 -15.06
N LEU A 201 -17.36 -3.12 -14.12
CA LEU A 201 -17.12 -1.71 -13.79
C LEU A 201 -15.74 -1.50 -13.15
N SER A 202 -15.29 -2.39 -12.27
CA SER A 202 -13.93 -2.30 -11.72
C SER A 202 -12.88 -2.38 -12.82
N LEU A 203 -13.04 -3.31 -13.76
CA LEU A 203 -12.14 -3.44 -14.90
C LEU A 203 -12.18 -2.18 -15.78
N PHE A 204 -13.37 -1.68 -16.10
CA PHE A 204 -13.54 -0.46 -16.89
C PHE A 204 -12.85 0.75 -16.24
N VAL A 205 -13.09 0.99 -14.95
CA VAL A 205 -12.45 2.09 -14.21
C VAL A 205 -10.93 1.88 -14.16
N ALA A 206 -10.48 0.64 -13.92
CA ALA A 206 -9.05 0.34 -13.85
C ALA A 206 -8.35 0.64 -15.18
N VAL A 207 -8.95 0.21 -16.30
CA VAL A 207 -8.42 0.47 -17.66
C VAL A 207 -8.45 1.95 -17.98
N LEU A 208 -9.57 2.64 -17.72
CA LEU A 208 -9.73 4.06 -18.03
C LEU A 208 -8.65 4.93 -17.36
N VAL A 209 -8.34 4.64 -16.10
CA VAL A 209 -7.36 5.43 -15.32
C VAL A 209 -5.92 5.05 -15.65
N THR A 210 -5.65 3.78 -15.94
CA THR A 210 -4.28 3.30 -16.21
C THR A 210 -3.87 3.46 -17.67
N ALA A 211 -4.83 3.52 -18.60
CA ALA A 211 -4.54 3.56 -20.03
C ALA A 211 -3.63 4.72 -20.45
N PRO A 212 -3.83 5.98 -20.00
CA PRO A 212 -2.98 7.08 -20.48
C PRO A 212 -1.50 6.95 -20.08
N PRO A 213 -1.15 6.67 -18.79
CA PRO A 213 0.25 6.41 -18.43
C PRO A 213 0.86 5.17 -19.09
N VAL A 214 0.05 4.12 -19.29
CA VAL A 214 0.51 2.90 -19.95
C VAL A 214 0.81 3.17 -21.43
N ALA A 215 -0.07 3.89 -22.14
CA ALA A 215 0.14 4.28 -23.52
C ALA A 215 1.44 5.10 -23.66
N TRP A 216 1.65 6.10 -22.78
CA TRP A 216 2.90 6.86 -22.76
C TRP A 216 4.12 5.97 -22.54
N THR A 217 4.03 4.98 -21.65
CA THR A 217 5.13 4.04 -21.39
C THR A 217 5.44 3.17 -22.61
N LEU A 218 4.40 2.74 -23.34
CA LEU A 218 4.54 1.96 -24.57
C LEU A 218 5.19 2.79 -25.70
N ASP A 219 4.85 4.07 -25.81
CA ASP A 219 5.50 4.98 -26.76
C ASP A 219 6.99 5.21 -26.45
N HIS A 220 7.42 4.95 -25.20
CA HIS A 220 8.79 5.08 -24.74
C HIS A 220 9.42 3.72 -24.39
N TRP A 221 8.93 2.64 -25.01
CA TRP A 221 9.31 1.27 -24.66
C TRP A 221 10.82 1.01 -24.72
N ASP A 222 11.50 1.50 -25.76
CA ASP A 222 12.95 1.30 -25.91
C ASP A 222 13.74 1.93 -24.76
N ALA A 223 13.33 3.13 -24.33
CA ALA A 223 13.91 3.80 -23.17
C ALA A 223 13.57 3.06 -21.86
N ALA A 224 12.37 2.46 -21.76
CA ALA A 224 11.98 1.60 -20.64
C ALA A 224 12.93 0.41 -20.51
N MET A 225 13.13 -0.29 -21.62
CA MET A 225 13.94 -1.49 -21.67
C MET A 225 15.41 -1.19 -21.45
N ALA A 226 15.94 -0.11 -22.03
CA ALA A 226 17.29 0.34 -21.77
C ALA A 226 17.51 0.65 -20.28
N ALA A 227 16.57 1.35 -19.63
CA ALA A 227 16.66 1.64 -18.21
C ALA A 227 16.57 0.38 -17.34
N ALA A 228 15.71 -0.58 -17.69
CA ALA A 228 15.60 -1.87 -17.02
C ALA A 228 16.90 -2.68 -17.14
N HIS A 229 17.46 -2.79 -18.36
CA HIS A 229 18.71 -3.49 -18.61
C HIS A 229 19.88 -2.83 -17.89
N ALA A 230 19.98 -1.50 -17.90
CA ALA A 230 21.02 -0.78 -17.17
C ALA A 230 20.95 -1.06 -15.66
N SER A 231 19.73 -1.09 -15.09
CA SER A 231 19.52 -1.42 -13.68
C SER A 231 19.94 -2.87 -13.34
N MET A 232 19.69 -3.82 -14.24
CA MET A 232 20.12 -5.22 -14.06
C MET A 232 21.63 -5.38 -14.22
N ALA A 233 22.23 -4.68 -15.19
CA ALA A 233 23.66 -4.73 -15.47
C ALA A 233 24.50 -4.13 -14.34
N SER A 234 24.02 -3.06 -13.68
CA SER A 234 24.72 -2.43 -12.56
C SER A 234 24.76 -3.29 -11.29
N GLU A 235 23.83 -4.22 -11.13
CA GLU A 235 23.74 -5.06 -9.93
C GLU A 235 24.45 -6.41 -10.07
N GLY A 236 24.88 -6.80 -11.28
CA GLY A 236 25.55 -8.08 -11.52
C GLY A 236 24.64 -9.26 -11.23
N PHE A 237 23.74 -9.58 -12.17
CA PHE A 237 22.78 -10.67 -11.99
C PHE A 237 23.46 -12.04 -12.05
N ASP A 238 23.68 -12.65 -10.88
CA ASP A 238 23.92 -14.09 -10.76
C ASP A 238 22.67 -14.77 -10.14
N PRO A 239 22.05 -15.75 -10.81
CA PRO A 239 20.77 -16.32 -10.37
C PRO A 239 20.79 -16.91 -8.96
N VAL A 240 21.92 -17.51 -8.58
CA VAL A 240 22.07 -18.23 -7.32
C VAL A 240 22.19 -17.24 -6.17
N THR A 241 23.12 -16.29 -6.25
CA THR A 241 23.28 -15.21 -5.26
C THR A 241 22.04 -14.31 -5.20
N SER A 242 21.37 -14.05 -6.33
CA SER A 242 20.11 -13.30 -6.37
C SER A 242 18.99 -14.05 -5.64
N LEU A 243 18.90 -15.38 -5.77
CA LEU A 243 17.93 -16.19 -5.05
C LEU A 243 18.22 -16.19 -3.54
N TYR A 244 19.48 -16.38 -3.14
CA TYR A 244 19.88 -16.29 -1.73
C TYR A 244 19.60 -14.90 -1.16
N GLY A 245 19.92 -13.84 -1.90
CA GLY A 245 19.64 -12.46 -1.55
C GLY A 245 18.14 -12.20 -1.40
N PHE A 246 17.32 -12.75 -2.30
CA PHE A 246 15.86 -12.64 -2.24
C PHE A 246 15.28 -13.34 -1.00
N VAL A 247 15.66 -14.59 -0.74
CA VAL A 247 15.21 -15.33 0.46
C VAL A 247 15.69 -14.63 1.73
N GLY A 248 16.95 -14.20 1.76
CA GLY A 248 17.51 -13.42 2.86
C GLY A 248 16.75 -12.12 3.10
N ALA A 249 16.43 -11.39 2.03
CA ALA A 249 15.64 -10.16 2.11
C ALA A 249 14.22 -10.42 2.64
N LEU A 250 13.53 -11.48 2.19
CA LEU A 250 12.21 -11.85 2.72
C LEU A 250 12.23 -12.15 4.22
N LEU A 251 13.23 -12.92 4.66
CA LEU A 251 13.41 -13.26 6.07
C LEU A 251 13.73 -12.00 6.87
N LEU A 252 14.76 -11.25 6.48
CA LEU A 252 15.17 -10.02 7.18
C LEU A 252 14.08 -8.95 7.21
N PHE A 253 13.26 -8.86 6.16
CA PHE A 253 12.14 -7.93 6.08
C PHE A 253 11.07 -8.23 7.14
N THR A 254 10.82 -9.51 7.42
CA THR A 254 9.80 -9.96 8.37
C THR A 254 10.36 -10.23 9.77
N LEU A 255 11.68 -10.39 9.90
CA LEU A 255 12.37 -10.83 11.10
C LEU A 255 12.02 -10.03 12.36
N PRO A 256 12.02 -8.68 12.36
CA PRO A 256 11.69 -7.93 13.56
C PRO A 256 10.26 -8.19 14.03
N VAL A 257 9.31 -8.31 13.10
CA VAL A 257 7.91 -8.65 13.42
C VAL A 257 7.83 -10.08 13.92
N SER A 258 8.45 -11.05 13.26
CA SER A 258 8.38 -12.45 13.72
C SER A 258 8.99 -12.64 15.10
N VAL A 259 10.08 -11.95 15.42
CA VAL A 259 10.69 -11.98 16.77
C VAL A 259 9.73 -11.38 17.80
N LEU A 260 9.13 -10.22 17.51
CA LEU A 260 8.12 -9.62 18.39
C LEU A 260 6.93 -10.57 18.61
N TRP A 261 6.46 -11.26 17.57
CA TRP A 261 5.39 -12.23 17.68
C TRP A 261 5.76 -13.43 18.57
N VAL A 262 6.97 -13.99 18.41
CA VAL A 262 7.45 -15.10 19.26
C VAL A 262 7.59 -14.67 20.72
N LEU A 263 8.12 -13.47 20.97
CA LEU A 263 8.34 -12.95 22.33
C LEU A 263 7.03 -12.58 23.05
N LEU A 264 6.08 -11.97 22.32
CA LEU A 264 4.80 -11.55 22.88
C LEU A 264 3.81 -12.72 22.99
N TRP A 265 4.04 -13.82 22.29
CA TRP A 265 3.16 -14.98 22.29
C TRP A 265 3.90 -16.33 22.39
N PRO A 266 4.62 -16.63 23.49
CA PRO A 266 5.36 -17.88 23.64
C PRO A 266 4.47 -19.14 23.61
N SER A 267 3.18 -18.99 23.93
CA SER A 267 2.17 -20.06 24.00
C SER A 267 1.28 -20.14 22.76
N ALA A 268 1.79 -19.79 21.58
CA ALA A 268 1.06 -19.72 20.32
C ALA A 268 0.60 -21.08 19.73
N SER A 269 0.26 -22.06 20.56
CA SER A 269 -0.48 -23.27 20.15
C SER A 269 -1.84 -22.95 19.52
N GLY A 270 -2.36 -21.72 19.71
CA GLY A 270 -3.57 -21.20 19.08
C GLY A 270 -3.39 -20.45 17.75
N LEU A 271 -2.16 -20.23 17.25
CA LEU A 271 -1.95 -19.61 15.91
C LEU A 271 -2.51 -20.48 14.77
N TRP A 272 -2.66 -21.79 15.04
CA TRP A 272 -3.26 -22.79 14.16
C TRP A 272 -4.74 -23.03 14.44
N ALA A 273 -5.35 -22.31 15.39
CA ALA A 273 -6.79 -22.33 15.53
C ALA A 273 -7.40 -21.83 14.22
N PRO A 274 -8.33 -22.56 13.60
CA PRO A 274 -8.89 -22.18 12.31
C PRO A 274 -9.41 -20.75 12.41
N LEU A 275 -8.94 -19.88 11.52
CA LEU A 275 -9.49 -18.53 11.37
C LEU A 275 -11.02 -18.68 11.24
N PRO A 276 -11.82 -17.94 12.03
CA PRO A 276 -13.26 -18.04 11.93
C PRO A 276 -13.71 -17.80 10.49
N ALA A 277 -14.65 -18.60 10.00
CA ALA A 277 -15.03 -18.60 8.59
C ALA A 277 -15.37 -17.16 8.11
N PRO A 278 -14.73 -16.66 7.04
CA PRO A 278 -14.68 -15.23 6.72
C PRO A 278 -16.05 -14.57 6.43
N LEU A 279 -17.05 -15.35 6.00
CA LEU A 279 -18.40 -14.83 5.74
C LEU A 279 -19.43 -15.14 6.83
N SER A 280 -19.19 -16.09 7.73
CA SER A 280 -20.16 -16.41 8.80
C SER A 280 -20.22 -15.28 9.85
N GLN A 281 -19.12 -14.56 10.05
CA GLN A 281 -19.09 -13.34 10.85
C GLN A 281 -19.58 -12.10 10.09
N ALA A 282 -19.28 -11.96 8.79
CA ALA A 282 -19.75 -10.81 8.00
C ALA A 282 -21.28 -10.67 7.99
N ARG A 283 -22.04 -11.78 8.01
CA ARG A 283 -23.51 -11.76 8.15
C ARG A 283 -24.00 -11.32 9.52
N ARG A 284 -23.22 -11.50 10.60
CA ARG A 284 -23.60 -11.07 11.96
C ARG A 284 -23.38 -9.58 12.23
N PHE A 285 -22.56 -8.91 11.41
CA PHE A 285 -22.16 -7.52 11.64
C PHE A 285 -22.57 -6.55 10.51
N LEU A 286 -23.46 -6.99 9.60
CA LEU A 286 -24.14 -6.10 8.64
C LEU A 286 -25.29 -5.27 9.28
N ILE A 287 -25.45 -5.36 10.60
CA ILE A 287 -26.31 -4.49 11.39
C ILE A 287 -25.39 -3.73 12.35
N VAL A 288 -24.78 -2.64 11.87
CA VAL A 288 -24.52 -1.32 12.53
C VAL A 288 -23.77 -0.45 11.51
#